data_AF-A0A226F0K1-F1
#
_entry.id   AF-A0A226F0K1-F1
#
_cell.length_a   1.000
_cell.length_b   1.000
_cell.length_c   1.000
_cell.angle_alpha   90.00
_cell.angle_beta   90.00
_cell.angle_gamma   90.00
#
_symmetry.space_group_name_H-M   'P 1'
#
loop_
_entity.id
_entity.type
_entity.pdbx_description
1 polymer ?
#
loop_
_entity_poly.entity_id
_entity_poly.type
_entity_poly.pdbx_seq_one_letter_code
_entity_poly.pdbx_strand_id
1 'polypeptide(L)'
;MGQTISFIEAEKKTWINHNLQYDHTVRSANLKILEEILEDEKFVLSNTDSGWGNVKFQHWFFTNGVYYIEFGTPNLDIYSACVTIVTNTKRQHITAPTAFETKLTAEVRQRIRHVLGMNNYSLCLRNCEHVANYIARGRWISHQMDMDRGHLFDWVKRDIMDHHLRIVNSFPSDIQPHVFRGQPERQIYSFLKDHFVATQFSYYLDYNEDTYNIILIGPTGAGKSHLINLMFNDAICESKVSHSSVTREIYFIRGKGMVYDVETKKFVQRNIVVTDTIGLCDTEWAENEIISMIKGRVSSNIRKLDAVFIVFKADRLQPQHVRNIKHILQWLDYEKNRLRICFISTFADFLDQEKKNSLREEAEKIFNITSTVRRAVPYAGKIINSLIYTGFPPEDALNALTRGRVDESWDEFKMLMTLPGKANRIDLKDKVWACNIL
;
A
#
# COMPACT_ATOMS: atom_id res chain seq x y z
N MET A 1 -7.57 -12.01 -46.06
CA MET A 1 -7.01 -10.80 -45.43
C MET A 1 -7.35 -10.88 -43.94
N GLY A 2 -6.40 -11.27 -43.10
CA GLY A 2 -6.63 -11.38 -41.66
C GLY A 2 -6.83 -10.00 -41.06
N GLN A 3 -7.91 -9.80 -40.31
CA GLN A 3 -8.13 -8.57 -39.56
C GLN A 3 -6.99 -8.42 -38.54
N THR A 4 -6.13 -7.43 -38.74
CA THR A 4 -5.12 -7.02 -37.77
C THR A 4 -5.86 -6.55 -36.53
N ILE A 5 -5.82 -7.35 -35.47
CA ILE A 5 -6.34 -6.96 -34.16
C ILE A 5 -5.63 -5.66 -33.78
N SER A 6 -6.38 -4.59 -33.50
CA SER A 6 -5.76 -3.34 -33.06
C SER A 6 -4.96 -3.60 -31.79
N PHE A 7 -3.80 -2.97 -31.65
CA PHE A 7 -2.90 -3.09 -30.50
C PHE A 7 -3.63 -3.17 -29.14
N ILE A 8 -4.60 -2.28 -28.92
CA ILE A 8 -5.36 -2.21 -27.66
C ILE A 8 -6.17 -3.49 -27.39
N GLU A 9 -6.67 -4.14 -28.44
CA GLU A 9 -7.39 -5.41 -28.34
C GLU A 9 -6.44 -6.60 -28.09
N ALA A 10 -5.18 -6.51 -28.53
CA ALA A 10 -4.15 -7.45 -28.11
C ALA A 10 -3.79 -7.26 -26.62
N GLU A 11 -3.59 -6.00 -26.20
CA GLU A 11 -3.29 -5.64 -24.81
C GLU A 11 -4.43 -6.07 -23.87
N LYS A 12 -5.70 -5.83 -24.22
CA LYS A 12 -6.89 -6.26 -23.45
C LYS A 12 -6.89 -7.74 -23.12
N LYS A 13 -6.39 -8.60 -24.02
CA LYS A 13 -6.31 -10.06 -23.77
C LYS A 13 -5.32 -10.41 -22.67
N THR A 14 -4.32 -9.55 -22.42
CA THR A 14 -3.32 -9.75 -21.38
C THR A 14 -3.83 -9.38 -19.98
N TRP A 15 -4.96 -8.67 -19.88
CA TRP A 15 -5.47 -8.17 -18.60
C TRP A 15 -6.29 -9.19 -17.80
N ILE A 16 -6.75 -10.26 -18.46
CA ILE A 16 -7.70 -11.24 -17.89
C ILE A 16 -7.10 -11.95 -16.66
N ASN A 17 -5.81 -12.27 -16.70
CA ASN A 17 -5.14 -12.98 -15.63
C ASN A 17 -3.95 -12.16 -15.11
N HIS A 18 -4.00 -11.77 -13.85
CA HIS A 18 -2.90 -11.10 -13.16
C HIS A 18 -2.06 -12.09 -12.35
N ASN A 19 -1.58 -13.11 -13.06
CA ASN A 19 -0.69 -14.14 -12.55
C ASN A 19 0.64 -14.10 -13.33
N LEU A 20 1.69 -14.74 -12.82
CA LEU A 20 2.96 -14.91 -13.52
C LEU A 20 2.88 -16.16 -14.40
N GLN A 21 3.32 -16.04 -15.66
CA GLN A 21 3.50 -17.17 -16.57
C GLN A 21 4.95 -17.25 -17.01
N TYR A 22 5.47 -18.45 -17.20
CA TYR A 22 6.90 -18.68 -17.40
C TYR A 22 7.18 -19.45 -18.68
N ASP A 23 8.25 -19.05 -19.36
CA ASP A 23 9.02 -19.94 -20.21
C ASP A 23 10.05 -20.68 -19.34
N HIS A 24 9.79 -21.96 -19.10
CA HIS A 24 10.65 -22.80 -18.26
C HIS A 24 12.06 -23.01 -18.85
N THR A 25 12.19 -23.01 -20.18
CA THR A 25 13.48 -23.17 -20.86
C THR A 25 14.34 -21.94 -20.63
N VAL A 26 13.76 -20.76 -20.88
CA VAL A 26 14.42 -19.47 -20.64
C VAL A 26 14.77 -19.32 -19.15
N ARG A 27 13.83 -19.66 -18.25
CA ARG A 27 14.05 -19.62 -16.80
C ARG A 27 15.23 -20.48 -16.37
N SER A 28 15.30 -21.74 -16.80
CA SER A 28 16.38 -22.66 -16.43
C SER A 28 17.75 -22.20 -16.94
N ALA A 29 17.82 -21.61 -18.13
CA ALA A 29 19.07 -21.05 -18.66
C ALA A 29 19.53 -19.84 -17.83
N ASN A 30 18.63 -18.91 -17.53
CA ASN A 30 18.95 -17.67 -16.82
C ASN A 30 19.23 -17.88 -15.33
N LEU A 31 18.65 -18.91 -14.69
CA LEU A 31 18.98 -19.26 -13.31
C LEU A 31 20.46 -19.65 -13.17
N LYS A 32 21.05 -20.33 -14.17
CA LYS A 32 22.48 -20.64 -14.15
C LYS A 32 23.33 -19.38 -14.18
N ILE A 33 22.99 -18.44 -15.07
CA ILE A 33 23.68 -17.14 -15.17
C ILE A 33 23.56 -16.36 -13.86
N LEU A 34 22.40 -16.38 -13.20
CA LEU A 34 22.23 -15.70 -11.91
C LEU A 34 23.18 -16.23 -10.83
N GLU A 35 23.47 -17.54 -10.82
CA GLU A 35 24.42 -18.13 -9.88
C GLU A 35 25.88 -17.72 -10.15
N GLU A 36 26.20 -17.28 -11.37
CA GLU A 36 27.54 -16.79 -11.74
C GLU A 36 27.80 -15.34 -11.32
N ILE A 37 26.75 -14.55 -11.10
CA ILE A 37 26.87 -13.16 -10.61
C ILE A 37 27.36 -13.21 -9.15
N LEU A 38 28.31 -12.37 -8.76
CA LEU A 38 28.82 -12.38 -7.38
C LEU A 38 27.78 -11.78 -6.41
N GLU A 39 27.77 -12.28 -5.17
CA GLU A 39 26.98 -11.67 -4.10
C GLU A 39 27.49 -10.25 -3.80
N ASP A 40 26.58 -9.40 -3.32
CA ASP A 40 26.87 -8.00 -2.94
C ASP A 40 27.35 -7.07 -4.06
N GLU A 41 27.35 -7.53 -5.32
CA GLU A 41 27.58 -6.66 -6.46
C GLU A 41 26.56 -5.52 -6.51
N LYS A 42 27.04 -4.34 -6.91
CA LYS A 42 26.20 -3.15 -7.04
C LYS A 42 25.42 -3.20 -8.34
N PHE A 43 24.11 -3.11 -8.21
CA PHE A 43 23.20 -2.97 -9.33
C PHE A 43 22.44 -1.65 -9.22
N VAL A 44 22.18 -1.04 -10.37
CA VAL A 44 21.42 0.19 -10.51
C VAL A 44 20.15 -0.08 -11.30
N LEU A 45 19.10 0.63 -10.93
CA LEU A 45 17.87 0.67 -11.71
C LEU A 45 18.04 1.72 -12.82
N SER A 46 17.75 1.36 -14.06
CA SER A 46 17.92 2.24 -15.22
C SER A 46 16.83 2.00 -16.27
N ASN A 47 16.74 2.89 -17.24
CA ASN A 47 15.82 2.79 -18.35
C ASN A 47 16.40 3.40 -19.64
N THR A 48 15.76 3.07 -20.76
CA THR A 48 15.98 3.69 -22.06
C THR A 48 14.64 3.99 -22.72
N ASP A 49 14.58 5.01 -23.56
CA ASP A 49 13.38 5.27 -24.37
C ASP A 49 13.14 4.11 -25.33
N SER A 50 11.88 3.71 -25.45
CA SER A 50 11.42 2.61 -26.28
C SER A 50 10.05 2.93 -26.86
N GLY A 51 9.57 2.05 -27.73
CA GLY A 51 8.23 2.14 -28.27
C GLY A 51 7.82 0.86 -28.96
N TRP A 52 6.50 0.63 -28.98
CA TRP A 52 5.90 -0.43 -29.76
C TRP A 52 4.70 0.15 -30.51
N GLY A 53 4.70 -0.01 -31.85
CA GLY A 53 3.75 0.71 -32.70
C GLY A 53 3.82 2.23 -32.48
N ASN A 54 2.67 2.83 -32.12
CA ASN A 54 2.56 4.27 -31.85
C ASN A 54 2.68 4.62 -30.35
N VAL A 55 2.95 3.62 -29.50
CA VAL A 55 3.04 3.80 -28.04
C VAL A 55 4.50 3.97 -27.67
N LYS A 56 4.85 5.12 -27.11
CA LYS A 56 6.17 5.38 -26.54
C LYS A 56 6.16 5.04 -25.05
N PHE A 57 7.24 4.43 -24.58
CA PHE A 57 7.42 4.12 -23.17
C PHE A 57 8.90 4.03 -22.80
N GLN A 58 9.20 4.10 -21.52
CA GLN A 58 10.52 3.84 -20.98
C GLN A 58 10.67 2.34 -20.70
N HIS A 59 11.69 1.73 -21.29
CA HIS A 59 12.06 0.35 -21.05
C HIS A 59 13.01 0.25 -19.86
N TRP A 60 12.55 -0.31 -18.75
CA TRP A 60 13.29 -0.38 -17.49
C TRP A 60 14.03 -1.71 -17.32
N PHE A 61 15.19 -1.65 -16.68
CA PHE A 61 16.04 -2.81 -16.39
C PHE A 61 16.90 -2.58 -15.16
N PHE A 62 17.41 -3.68 -14.60
CA PHE A 62 18.30 -3.68 -13.43
C PHE A 62 19.67 -4.21 -13.84
N THR A 63 20.74 -3.43 -13.62
CA THR A 63 22.05 -3.74 -14.21
C THR A 63 23.23 -3.34 -13.32
N ASN A 64 24.35 -4.05 -13.44
CA ASN A 64 25.65 -3.64 -12.91
C ASN A 64 26.61 -3.15 -14.02
N GLY A 65 26.10 -2.92 -15.24
CA GLY A 65 26.86 -2.57 -16.44
C GLY A 65 27.35 -3.78 -17.26
N VAL A 66 27.43 -4.98 -16.65
CA VAL A 66 27.80 -6.24 -17.32
C VAL A 66 26.56 -7.08 -17.61
N TYR A 67 25.77 -7.33 -16.57
CA TYR A 67 24.52 -8.07 -16.63
C TYR A 67 23.34 -7.11 -16.65
N TYR A 68 22.37 -7.36 -17.50
CA TYR A 68 21.12 -6.61 -17.59
C TYR A 68 19.96 -7.56 -17.36
N ILE A 69 19.21 -7.33 -16.29
CA ILE A 69 18.01 -8.08 -15.96
C ILE A 69 16.82 -7.26 -16.39
N GLU A 70 16.10 -7.74 -17.40
CA GLU A 70 15.04 -6.96 -18.04
C GLU A 70 13.89 -7.83 -18.51
N PHE A 71 12.70 -7.25 -18.60
CA PHE A 71 11.53 -7.86 -19.23
C PHE A 71 11.39 -7.32 -20.65
N GLY A 72 11.97 -7.99 -21.64
CA GLY A 72 12.05 -7.48 -23.01
C GLY A 72 12.20 -8.57 -24.06
N THR A 73 12.39 -8.16 -25.30
CA THR A 73 12.60 -9.05 -26.44
C THR A 73 13.67 -8.48 -27.38
N PRO A 74 14.49 -9.32 -28.03
CA PRO A 74 15.36 -8.89 -29.12
C PRO A 74 14.60 -8.46 -30.37
N ASN A 75 13.39 -8.99 -30.58
CA ASN A 75 12.64 -8.87 -31.84
C ASN A 75 11.64 -7.70 -31.85
N LEU A 76 11.68 -6.82 -30.85
CA LEU A 76 10.78 -5.67 -30.67
C LEU A 76 9.27 -6.02 -30.50
N ASP A 77 8.86 -7.28 -30.63
CA ASP A 77 7.54 -7.76 -30.24
C ASP A 77 7.42 -7.93 -28.72
N ILE A 78 6.80 -6.95 -28.07
CA ILE A 78 6.66 -6.95 -26.61
C ILE A 78 5.85 -8.14 -26.08
N TYR A 79 5.00 -8.77 -26.89
CA TYR A 79 4.22 -9.94 -26.44
C TYR A 79 4.99 -11.26 -26.56
N SER A 80 6.16 -11.23 -27.18
CA SER A 80 7.16 -12.29 -27.10
C SER A 80 8.21 -12.02 -26.01
N ALA A 81 8.06 -10.96 -25.22
CA ALA A 81 9.06 -10.57 -24.23
C ALA A 81 9.17 -11.62 -23.12
N CYS A 82 10.38 -11.79 -22.61
CA CYS A 82 10.68 -12.64 -21.47
C CYS A 82 11.56 -11.90 -20.48
N VAL A 83 11.47 -12.25 -19.20
CA VAL A 83 12.44 -11.77 -18.20
C VAL A 83 13.73 -12.56 -18.33
N THR A 84 14.80 -11.89 -18.75
CA THR A 84 16.10 -12.52 -19.03
C THR A 84 17.24 -11.74 -18.40
N ILE A 85 18.38 -12.43 -18.21
CA ILE A 85 19.68 -11.86 -17.90
C ILE A 85 20.48 -11.86 -19.19
N VAL A 86 20.82 -10.68 -19.71
CA VAL A 86 21.65 -10.54 -20.90
C VAL A 86 22.98 -9.90 -20.55
N THR A 87 24.06 -10.44 -21.12
CA THR A 87 25.39 -9.84 -21.08
C THR A 87 25.59 -9.08 -22.38
N ASN A 88 25.40 -7.77 -22.39
CA ASN A 88 25.52 -6.99 -23.62
C ASN A 88 26.60 -5.93 -23.51
N THR A 89 27.69 -6.12 -24.26
CA THR A 89 28.80 -5.17 -24.39
C THR A 89 28.46 -3.92 -25.23
N LYS A 90 27.29 -3.88 -25.88
CA LYS A 90 26.91 -2.82 -26.84
C LYS A 90 25.86 -1.82 -26.35
N ARG A 91 25.34 -1.93 -25.12
CA ARG A 91 24.43 -0.91 -24.56
C ARG A 91 25.21 0.32 -24.08
N GLN A 92 25.71 1.10 -25.04
CA GLN A 92 26.47 2.33 -24.76
C GLN A 92 25.60 3.55 -24.46
N HIS A 93 24.27 3.42 -24.61
CA HIS A 93 23.31 4.50 -24.38
C HIS A 93 22.40 4.17 -23.20
N ILE A 94 22.99 4.09 -22.00
CA ILE A 94 22.23 4.12 -20.76
C ILE A 94 21.78 5.57 -20.57
N THR A 95 20.47 5.83 -20.62
CA THR A 95 19.94 7.10 -20.09
C THR A 95 20.32 7.14 -18.61
N ALA A 96 20.86 8.27 -18.14
CA ALA A 96 21.51 8.40 -16.83
C ALA A 96 20.86 7.52 -15.75
N PRO A 97 21.61 6.65 -15.06
CA PRO A 97 21.05 5.70 -14.09
C PRO A 97 20.14 6.43 -13.12
N THR A 98 19.02 5.80 -12.76
CA THR A 98 18.19 6.39 -11.71
C THR A 98 19.01 6.49 -10.43
N ALA A 99 18.64 7.40 -9.53
CA ALA A 99 19.34 7.57 -8.26
C ALA A 99 19.27 6.35 -7.32
N PHE A 100 18.70 5.22 -7.76
CA PHE A 100 18.56 4.01 -6.96
C PHE A 100 19.64 2.98 -7.30
N GLU A 101 20.54 2.77 -6.34
CA GLU A 101 21.56 1.73 -6.32
C GLU A 101 21.27 0.78 -5.15
N THR A 102 21.43 -0.51 -5.37
CA THR A 102 21.39 -1.51 -4.29
C THR A 102 22.36 -2.66 -4.57
N LYS A 103 22.69 -3.40 -3.51
CA LYS A 103 23.52 -4.60 -3.63
C LYS A 103 22.67 -5.81 -4.00
N LEU A 104 23.26 -6.77 -4.72
CA LEU A 104 22.66 -8.07 -5.00
C LEU A 104 22.67 -8.96 -3.73
N THR A 105 21.83 -8.60 -2.76
CA THR A 105 21.63 -9.38 -1.54
C THR A 105 20.84 -10.67 -1.84
N ALA A 106 20.82 -11.60 -0.89
CA ALA A 106 19.99 -12.81 -0.99
C ALA A 106 18.50 -12.51 -1.26
N GLU A 107 17.98 -11.42 -0.69
CA GLU A 107 16.60 -10.99 -0.89
C GLU A 107 16.35 -10.48 -2.32
N VAL A 108 17.25 -9.64 -2.85
CA VAL A 108 17.20 -9.16 -4.25
C VAL A 108 17.31 -10.34 -5.21
N ARG A 109 18.26 -11.26 -4.95
CA ARG A 109 18.47 -12.48 -5.75
C ARG A 109 17.22 -13.36 -5.75
N GLN A 110 16.54 -13.51 -4.61
CA GLN A 110 15.29 -14.26 -4.54
C GLN A 110 14.18 -13.61 -5.39
N ARG A 111 14.06 -12.28 -5.37
CA ARG A 111 13.09 -11.57 -6.23
C ARG A 111 13.40 -11.75 -7.71
N ILE A 112 14.68 -11.70 -8.11
CA ILE A 112 15.10 -12.03 -9.47
C ILE A 112 14.64 -13.45 -9.82
N ARG A 113 14.93 -14.45 -8.97
CA ARG A 113 14.46 -15.82 -9.18
C ARG A 113 12.95 -15.92 -9.32
N HIS A 114 12.14 -15.11 -8.63
CA HIS A 114 10.69 -15.14 -8.78
C HIS A 114 10.23 -14.73 -10.19
N VAL A 115 10.85 -13.72 -10.80
CA VAL A 115 10.40 -13.19 -12.10
C VAL A 115 11.14 -13.74 -13.31
N LEU A 116 12.31 -14.38 -13.13
CA LEU A 116 13.09 -14.92 -14.25
C LEU A 116 12.29 -15.88 -15.14
N GLY A 117 12.39 -15.67 -16.46
CA GLY A 117 11.66 -16.40 -17.48
C GLY A 117 10.18 -16.06 -17.58
N MET A 118 9.67 -15.07 -16.83
CA MET A 118 8.28 -14.62 -16.99
C MET A 118 8.05 -14.12 -18.43
N ASN A 119 6.95 -14.52 -19.08
CA ASN A 119 6.72 -14.29 -20.52
C ASN A 119 5.36 -13.69 -20.90
N ASN A 120 4.51 -13.34 -19.92
CA ASN A 120 3.18 -12.77 -20.17
C ASN A 120 3.14 -11.25 -20.01
N TYR A 121 3.95 -10.56 -20.82
CA TYR A 121 4.10 -9.11 -20.80
C TYR A 121 2.76 -8.39 -20.97
N SER A 122 2.55 -7.32 -20.19
CA SER A 122 1.42 -6.40 -20.33
C SER A 122 1.92 -5.00 -20.05
N LEU A 123 1.67 -4.05 -20.94
CA LEU A 123 2.04 -2.66 -20.72
C LEU A 123 1.36 -2.08 -19.47
N CYS A 124 0.16 -2.56 -19.14
CA CYS A 124 -0.61 -2.06 -18.02
C CYS A 124 -0.33 -2.76 -16.70
N LEU A 125 -0.19 -4.09 -16.71
CA LEU A 125 -0.19 -4.88 -15.47
C LEU A 125 1.17 -5.47 -15.11
N ARG A 126 2.02 -5.75 -16.10
CA ARG A 126 3.28 -6.49 -15.93
C ARG A 126 4.32 -6.01 -16.92
N ASN A 127 4.59 -4.72 -16.93
CA ASN A 127 5.58 -4.14 -17.83
C ASN A 127 7.00 -4.24 -17.25
N CYS A 128 8.00 -3.84 -18.03
CA CYS A 128 9.40 -3.83 -17.61
C CYS A 128 9.67 -3.01 -16.34
N GLU A 129 8.95 -1.91 -16.13
CA GLU A 129 9.11 -1.07 -14.93
C GLU A 129 8.61 -1.77 -13.66
N HIS A 130 7.46 -2.45 -13.73
CA HIS A 130 6.97 -3.27 -12.62
C HIS A 130 8.00 -4.31 -12.19
N VAL A 131 8.57 -5.04 -13.17
CA VAL A 131 9.58 -6.08 -12.91
C VAL A 131 10.85 -5.50 -12.34
N ALA A 132 11.34 -4.40 -12.91
CA ALA A 132 12.57 -3.77 -12.47
C ALA A 132 12.43 -3.18 -11.05
N ASN A 133 11.32 -2.52 -10.74
CA ASN A 133 11.00 -2.06 -9.38
C ASN A 133 10.80 -3.23 -8.41
N TYR A 134 10.21 -4.34 -8.85
CA TYR A 134 10.06 -5.51 -8.00
C TYR A 134 11.42 -6.09 -7.62
N ILE A 135 12.32 -6.26 -8.59
CA ILE A 135 13.68 -6.73 -8.32
C ILE A 135 14.40 -5.76 -7.39
N ALA A 136 14.45 -4.48 -7.75
CA ALA A 136 15.27 -3.49 -7.06
C ALA A 136 14.74 -3.17 -5.65
N ARG A 137 13.43 -3.04 -5.49
CA ARG A 137 12.76 -2.47 -4.30
C ARG A 137 11.74 -3.40 -3.64
N GLY A 138 11.40 -4.52 -4.26
CA GLY A 138 10.36 -5.41 -3.77
C GLY A 138 8.96 -4.80 -3.85
N ARG A 139 8.68 -3.98 -4.87
CA ARG A 139 7.38 -3.33 -5.13
C ARG A 139 6.92 -3.58 -6.55
N TRP A 140 5.62 -3.76 -6.76
CA TRP A 140 5.06 -3.97 -8.10
C TRP A 140 4.39 -2.71 -8.60
N ILE A 141 5.19 -1.73 -9.01
CA ILE A 141 4.71 -0.42 -9.42
C ILE A 141 5.38 0.03 -10.72
N SER A 142 4.58 0.63 -11.60
CA SER A 142 5.01 1.39 -12.77
C SER A 142 4.51 2.83 -12.66
N HIS A 143 5.42 3.79 -12.64
CA HIS A 143 5.08 5.22 -12.68
C HIS A 143 4.50 5.63 -14.04
N GLN A 144 4.83 4.89 -15.08
CA GLN A 144 4.24 5.09 -16.40
C GLN A 144 2.73 4.77 -16.41
N MET A 145 2.29 3.95 -15.44
CA MET A 145 0.89 3.58 -15.19
C MET A 145 0.26 4.37 -14.03
N ASP A 146 0.91 5.43 -13.55
CA ASP A 146 0.35 6.34 -12.56
C ASP A 146 -0.89 7.05 -13.11
N MET A 147 -1.96 7.13 -12.31
CA MET A 147 -3.25 7.66 -12.78
C MET A 147 -3.25 9.16 -13.04
N ASP A 148 -2.37 9.92 -12.37
CA ASP A 148 -2.34 11.38 -12.44
C ASP A 148 -1.41 11.87 -13.56
N ARG A 149 -0.31 11.15 -13.82
CA ARG A 149 0.76 11.62 -14.73
C ARG A 149 1.42 10.52 -15.58
N GLY A 150 0.91 9.30 -15.55
CA GLY A 150 1.47 8.18 -16.28
C GLY A 150 1.14 8.24 -17.77
N HIS A 151 2.16 8.30 -18.63
CA HIS A 151 1.92 8.38 -20.08
C HIS A 151 1.34 7.08 -20.67
N LEU A 152 1.69 5.91 -20.12
CA LEU A 152 1.04 4.65 -20.51
C LEU A 152 -0.40 4.60 -19.98
N PHE A 153 -0.65 5.15 -18.79
CA PHE A 153 -2.00 5.29 -18.27
C PHE A 153 -2.86 6.19 -19.17
N ASP A 154 -2.35 7.35 -19.57
CA ASP A 154 -3.04 8.28 -20.47
C ASP A 154 -3.43 7.65 -21.80
N TRP A 155 -2.59 6.74 -22.30
CA TRP A 155 -2.85 5.98 -23.51
C TRP A 155 -3.99 4.96 -23.31
N VAL A 156 -4.04 4.25 -22.19
CA VAL A 156 -5.02 3.16 -21.97
C VAL A 156 -6.31 3.60 -21.27
N LYS A 157 -6.35 4.79 -20.64
CA LYS A 157 -7.44 5.19 -19.71
C LYS A 157 -8.85 5.16 -20.30
N ARG A 158 -8.99 5.25 -21.63
CA ARG A 158 -10.29 5.18 -22.31
C ARG A 158 -10.81 3.75 -22.50
N ASP A 159 -9.91 2.78 -22.46
CA ASP A 159 -10.16 1.38 -22.80
C ASP A 159 -10.08 0.45 -21.59
N ILE A 160 -9.36 0.84 -20.54
CA ILE A 160 -9.21 0.06 -19.32
C ILE A 160 -10.49 0.11 -18.48
N MET A 161 -11.04 -1.06 -18.17
CA MET A 161 -12.24 -1.19 -17.34
C MET A 161 -11.94 -1.00 -15.85
N ASP A 162 -12.94 -0.57 -15.07
CA ASP A 162 -12.83 -0.34 -13.61
C ASP A 162 -12.21 -1.50 -12.83
N HIS A 163 -12.48 -2.77 -13.22
CA HIS A 163 -11.91 -3.92 -12.51
C HIS A 163 -10.43 -4.15 -12.86
N HIS A 164 -9.97 -3.77 -14.05
CA HIS A 164 -8.55 -3.83 -14.41
C HIS A 164 -7.76 -2.70 -13.75
N LEU A 165 -8.35 -1.52 -13.56
CA LEU A 165 -7.73 -0.42 -12.83
C LEU A 165 -7.30 -0.79 -11.40
N ARG A 166 -8.03 -1.72 -10.75
CA ARG A 166 -7.74 -2.16 -9.38
C ARG A 166 -6.50 -3.00 -9.24
N ILE A 167 -6.14 -3.70 -10.30
CA ILE A 167 -4.99 -4.61 -10.33
C ILE A 167 -3.75 -3.92 -10.93
N VAL A 168 -3.89 -2.73 -11.52
CA VAL A 168 -2.73 -1.88 -11.85
C VAL A 168 -1.95 -1.57 -10.58
N ASN A 169 -0.61 -1.66 -10.67
CA ASN A 169 0.29 -1.46 -9.53
C ASN A 169 -0.07 -2.32 -8.30
N SER A 170 -0.61 -3.52 -8.55
CA SER A 170 -0.82 -4.57 -7.54
C SER A 170 0.11 -5.72 -7.82
N PHE A 171 0.45 -6.51 -6.80
CA PHE A 171 1.18 -7.74 -7.05
C PHE A 171 0.37 -8.75 -7.86
N PRO A 172 1.01 -9.45 -8.82
CA PRO A 172 0.51 -10.68 -9.37
C PRO A 172 0.19 -11.69 -8.27
N SER A 173 -0.88 -12.48 -8.42
CA SER A 173 -1.37 -13.38 -7.37
C SER A 173 -0.36 -14.43 -6.91
N ASP A 174 0.61 -14.79 -7.75
CA ASP A 174 1.66 -15.76 -7.41
C ASP A 174 2.80 -15.16 -6.59
N ILE A 175 2.92 -13.83 -6.54
CA ILE A 175 3.87 -13.16 -5.65
C ILE A 175 3.19 -13.05 -4.29
N GLN A 176 3.44 -14.03 -3.41
CA GLN A 176 2.92 -13.97 -2.06
C GLN A 176 3.62 -12.88 -1.25
N PRO A 177 2.88 -12.07 -0.48
CA PRO A 177 3.49 -11.17 0.47
C PRO A 177 4.00 -12.02 1.63
N HIS A 178 5.17 -11.67 2.18
CA HIS A 178 5.67 -12.29 3.42
C HIS A 178 4.74 -12.11 4.63
N VAL A 179 3.68 -11.32 4.47
CA VAL A 179 2.72 -10.88 5.48
C VAL A 179 1.78 -12.00 5.92
N PHE A 180 1.27 -12.84 5.01
CA PHE A 180 0.31 -13.89 5.36
C PHE A 180 0.99 -15.25 5.54
N ARG A 181 1.95 -15.35 6.47
CA ARG A 181 2.32 -16.67 6.98
C ARG A 181 1.24 -17.03 7.98
N GLY A 182 0.38 -17.99 7.64
CA GLY A 182 -0.57 -18.63 8.56
C GLY A 182 0.16 -19.34 9.70
N GLN A 183 0.89 -18.58 10.52
CA GLN A 183 1.37 -19.05 11.80
C GLN A 183 0.14 -19.29 12.67
N PRO A 184 0.15 -20.35 13.48
CA PRO A 184 -0.99 -20.69 14.33
C PRO A 184 -1.33 -19.48 15.22
N GLU A 185 -2.62 -19.12 15.21
CA GLU A 185 -3.35 -18.18 16.08
C GLU A 185 -2.50 -17.62 17.23
N ARG A 186 -1.63 -16.64 16.95
CA ARG A 186 -0.89 -15.94 18.01
C ARG A 186 -1.66 -14.68 18.34
N GLN A 187 -2.68 -14.87 19.16
CA GLN A 187 -3.40 -13.76 19.78
C GLN A 187 -2.39 -12.79 20.40
N ILE A 188 -2.53 -11.50 20.12
CA ILE A 188 -1.56 -10.48 20.59
C ILE A 188 -1.73 -10.24 22.09
N TYR A 189 -2.99 -10.19 22.52
CA TYR A 189 -3.38 -10.06 23.92
C TYR A 189 -4.49 -11.03 24.25
N SER A 190 -4.25 -11.89 25.24
CA SER A 190 -5.22 -12.89 25.71
C SER A 190 -6.53 -12.30 26.25
N PHE A 191 -6.49 -11.05 26.72
CA PHE A 191 -7.60 -10.41 27.42
C PHE A 191 -8.42 -9.43 26.57
N LEU A 192 -7.96 -9.07 25.37
CA LEU A 192 -8.71 -8.16 24.50
C LEU A 192 -9.95 -8.85 23.93
N LYS A 193 -11.06 -8.13 23.96
CA LYS A 193 -12.37 -8.52 23.43
C LYS A 193 -12.88 -7.48 22.44
N ASP A 194 -13.95 -7.81 21.73
CA ASP A 194 -14.62 -6.91 20.76
C ASP A 194 -13.71 -6.46 19.60
N HIS A 195 -12.78 -7.33 19.21
CA HIS A 195 -11.96 -7.17 18.02
C HIS A 195 -12.67 -7.76 16.78
N PHE A 196 -12.20 -7.39 15.60
CA PHE A 196 -12.61 -8.01 14.35
C PHE A 196 -12.03 -9.42 14.22
N VAL A 197 -12.65 -10.21 13.35
CA VAL A 197 -12.15 -11.53 12.96
C VAL A 197 -11.66 -11.44 11.53
N ALA A 198 -10.36 -11.68 11.31
CA ALA A 198 -9.79 -11.69 9.98
C ALA A 198 -10.28 -12.93 9.22
N THR A 199 -10.52 -12.75 7.92
CA THR A 199 -11.07 -13.81 7.05
C THR A 199 -10.21 -14.01 5.82
N GLN A 200 -9.64 -12.95 5.27
CA GLN A 200 -8.90 -13.03 4.02
C GLN A 200 -7.96 -11.82 3.86
N PHE A 201 -6.87 -12.05 3.16
CA PHE A 201 -5.99 -11.01 2.65
C PHE A 201 -6.24 -10.81 1.14
N SER A 202 -6.20 -9.56 0.67
CA SER A 202 -6.36 -9.26 -0.75
C SER A 202 -5.48 -8.09 -1.20
N TYR A 203 -5.03 -8.15 -2.44
CA TYR A 203 -4.33 -7.05 -3.12
C TYR A 203 -5.28 -6.03 -3.76
N TYR A 204 -6.54 -6.40 -3.94
CA TYR A 204 -7.56 -5.56 -4.53
C TYR A 204 -8.94 -5.95 -3.98
N LEU A 205 -9.91 -5.07 -4.16
CA LEU A 205 -11.28 -5.25 -3.68
C LEU A 205 -12.25 -5.44 -4.86
N ASP A 206 -13.37 -6.12 -4.60
CA ASP A 206 -14.46 -6.18 -5.56
C ASP A 206 -15.32 -4.90 -5.45
N TYR A 207 -15.76 -4.41 -6.62
CA TYR A 207 -16.38 -3.09 -6.81
C TYR A 207 -17.69 -2.96 -6.07
N ASN A 208 -18.39 -4.09 -5.97
CA ASN A 208 -19.79 -4.16 -5.56
C ASN A 208 -19.93 -4.53 -4.08
N GLU A 209 -18.81 -4.67 -3.37
CA GLU A 209 -18.83 -5.02 -1.96
C GLU A 209 -19.20 -3.80 -1.10
N ASP A 210 -20.37 -3.87 -0.43
CA ASP A 210 -20.74 -2.92 0.63
C ASP A 210 -20.04 -3.29 1.94
N THR A 211 -18.73 -3.04 1.99
CA THR A 211 -17.88 -3.23 3.18
C THR A 211 -17.81 -1.95 4.02
N TYR A 212 -17.49 -2.13 5.31
CA TYR A 212 -17.08 -1.04 6.18
C TYR A 212 -15.57 -0.81 6.00
N ASN A 213 -15.19 0.29 5.36
CA ASN A 213 -13.80 0.52 4.94
C ASN A 213 -13.08 1.46 5.90
N ILE A 214 -12.03 0.94 6.54
CA ILE A 214 -11.10 1.68 7.40
C ILE A 214 -9.76 1.78 6.68
N ILE A 215 -9.16 2.97 6.63
CA ILE A 215 -7.80 3.16 6.12
C ILE A 215 -6.90 3.75 7.19
N LEU A 216 -5.69 3.20 7.35
CA LEU A 216 -4.67 3.75 8.23
C LEU A 216 -3.60 4.46 7.41
N ILE A 217 -3.34 5.73 7.69
CA ILE A 217 -2.36 6.56 6.97
C ILE A 217 -1.42 7.20 7.97
N GLY A 218 -0.13 7.25 7.65
CA GLY A 218 0.86 7.83 8.54
C GLY A 218 2.30 7.53 8.13
N PRO A 219 3.29 8.19 8.77
CA PRO A 219 4.71 7.97 8.49
C PRO A 219 5.15 6.51 8.69
N THR A 220 6.31 6.17 8.13
CA THR A 220 6.97 4.89 8.36
C THR A 220 7.29 4.72 9.85
N GLY A 221 7.02 3.53 10.39
CA GLY A 221 7.24 3.24 11.81
C GLY A 221 6.22 3.87 12.78
N ALA A 222 5.17 4.54 12.29
CA ALA A 222 4.12 5.12 13.14
C ALA A 222 3.21 4.09 13.84
N GLY A 223 3.39 2.78 13.61
CA GLY A 223 2.60 1.73 14.26
C GLY A 223 1.29 1.35 13.54
N LYS A 224 1.12 1.70 12.25
CA LYS A 224 -0.08 1.34 11.47
C LYS A 224 -0.38 -0.15 11.47
N SER A 225 0.57 -0.96 10.99
CA SER A 225 0.44 -2.42 10.94
C SER A 225 0.22 -3.05 12.33
N HIS A 226 0.82 -2.48 13.38
CA HIS A 226 0.56 -2.90 14.77
C HIS A 226 -0.88 -2.62 15.17
N LEU A 227 -1.41 -1.43 14.90
CA LEU A 227 -2.81 -1.10 15.16
C LEU A 227 -3.76 -2.05 14.43
N ILE A 228 -3.46 -2.42 13.17
CA ILE A 228 -4.26 -3.40 12.42
C ILE A 228 -4.24 -4.76 13.11
N ASN A 229 -3.06 -5.23 13.51
CA ASN A 229 -2.92 -6.47 14.28
C ASN A 229 -3.81 -6.42 15.52
N LEU A 230 -3.85 -5.30 16.24
CA LEU A 230 -4.73 -5.09 17.39
C LEU A 230 -6.22 -5.09 17.01
N MET A 231 -6.61 -4.47 15.88
CA MET A 231 -8.01 -4.49 15.42
C MET A 231 -8.54 -5.91 15.23
N PHE A 232 -7.68 -6.85 14.83
CA PHE A 232 -8.02 -8.26 14.66
C PHE A 232 -7.57 -9.15 15.84
N ASN A 233 -6.84 -8.58 16.80
CA ASN A 233 -6.11 -9.25 17.87
C ASN A 233 -5.28 -10.45 17.37
N ASP A 234 -4.65 -10.31 16.21
CA ASP A 234 -3.91 -11.38 15.53
C ASP A 234 -2.69 -10.81 14.79
N ALA A 235 -1.62 -11.59 14.68
CA ALA A 235 -0.34 -11.18 14.08
C ALA A 235 -0.37 -11.25 12.54
N ILE A 236 -1.34 -10.55 11.93
CA ILE A 236 -1.62 -10.61 10.49
C ILE A 236 -0.59 -9.83 9.66
N CYS A 237 -0.22 -8.64 10.13
CA CYS A 237 0.77 -7.78 9.48
C CYS A 237 2.15 -8.01 10.09
N GLU A 238 3.19 -8.04 9.24
CA GLU A 238 4.58 -8.02 9.73
C GLU A 238 4.88 -6.66 10.38
N SER A 239 4.97 -6.63 11.71
CA SER A 239 5.34 -5.44 12.46
C SER A 239 6.75 -5.61 13.04
N LYS A 240 7.80 -5.33 12.25
CA LYS A 240 9.19 -5.28 12.74
C LYS A 240 9.60 -3.84 13.05
N VAL A 241 10.39 -3.67 14.11
CA VAL A 241 11.09 -2.41 14.41
C VAL A 241 12.30 -2.33 13.46
N SER A 242 12.08 -1.93 12.21
CA SER A 242 13.15 -1.65 11.24
C SER A 242 13.15 -0.18 10.82
N HIS A 243 14.34 0.34 10.48
CA HIS A 243 14.49 1.69 9.94
C HIS A 243 14.01 1.85 8.49
N SER A 244 13.77 0.73 7.78
CA SER A 244 13.15 0.68 6.45
C SER A 244 11.65 0.33 6.54
N SER A 245 10.86 0.79 5.56
CA SER A 245 9.42 0.47 5.50
C SER A 245 9.21 -1.02 5.33
N VAL A 246 8.65 -1.67 6.36
CA VAL A 246 8.24 -3.08 6.30
C VAL A 246 7.07 -3.25 5.33
N THR A 247 6.15 -2.29 5.34
CA THR A 247 5.01 -2.24 4.41
C THR A 247 5.45 -1.63 3.08
N ARG A 248 5.72 -2.51 2.10
CA ARG A 248 6.16 -2.12 0.76
C ARG A 248 5.02 -1.95 -0.25
N GLU A 249 3.80 -2.29 0.14
CA GLU A 249 2.59 -2.18 -0.71
C GLU A 249 1.35 -1.85 0.11
N ILE A 250 0.29 -1.44 -0.59
CA ILE A 250 -1.03 -1.26 0.02
C ILE A 250 -1.77 -2.59 0.01
N TYR A 251 -2.26 -2.99 1.19
CA TYR A 251 -2.93 -4.27 1.40
C TYR A 251 -4.33 -4.07 1.97
N PHE A 252 -5.23 -5.01 1.65
CA PHE A 252 -6.59 -5.03 2.17
C PHE A 252 -6.82 -6.27 3.02
N ILE A 253 -7.05 -6.08 4.31
CA ILE A 253 -7.35 -7.17 5.24
C ILE A 253 -8.86 -7.19 5.45
N ARG A 254 -9.47 -8.29 4.99
CA ARG A 254 -10.90 -8.54 5.08
C ARG A 254 -11.20 -9.24 6.39
N GLY A 255 -12.27 -8.84 7.03
CA GLY A 255 -12.77 -9.50 8.21
C GLY A 255 -14.24 -9.25 8.47
N LYS A 256 -14.66 -9.64 9.66
CA LYS A 256 -16.02 -9.45 10.16
C LYS A 256 -15.95 -8.80 11.53
N GLY A 257 -16.80 -7.79 11.75
CA GLY A 257 -16.84 -7.04 13.00
C GLY A 257 -18.21 -6.43 13.28
N MET A 258 -18.44 -6.08 14.53
CA MET A 258 -19.59 -5.27 14.93
C MET A 258 -19.30 -3.80 14.63
N VAL A 259 -20.20 -3.11 13.95
CA VAL A 259 -20.14 -1.65 13.76
C VAL A 259 -21.46 -1.03 14.16
N TYR A 260 -21.42 0.20 14.64
CA TYR A 260 -22.63 0.91 15.00
C TYR A 260 -23.37 1.36 13.73
N ASP A 261 -24.68 1.19 13.69
CA ASP A 261 -25.51 1.59 12.55
C ASP A 261 -26.45 2.71 13.02
N VAL A 262 -26.33 3.89 12.38
CA VAL A 262 -27.07 5.10 12.82
C VAL A 262 -28.57 4.92 12.64
N GLU A 263 -28.97 4.27 11.55
CA GLU A 263 -30.38 4.12 11.17
C GLU A 263 -31.10 3.21 12.16
N THR A 264 -30.48 2.08 12.49
CA THR A 264 -31.06 1.09 13.41
C THR A 264 -30.75 1.36 14.88
N LYS A 265 -29.80 2.27 15.17
CA LYS A 265 -29.28 2.58 16.51
C LYS A 265 -28.77 1.35 17.27
N LYS A 266 -28.22 0.37 16.54
CA LYS A 266 -27.72 -0.90 17.08
C LYS A 266 -26.36 -1.23 16.49
N PHE A 267 -25.61 -2.08 17.18
CA PHE A 267 -24.48 -2.74 16.55
C PHE A 267 -24.97 -3.82 15.59
N VAL A 268 -24.39 -3.83 14.40
CA VAL A 268 -24.67 -4.83 13.38
C VAL A 268 -23.36 -5.46 12.90
N GLN A 269 -23.41 -6.75 12.62
CA GLN A 269 -22.30 -7.45 12.00
C GLN A 269 -22.11 -6.92 10.56
N ARG A 270 -20.88 -6.54 10.20
CA ARG A 270 -20.52 -6.15 8.83
C ARG A 270 -19.26 -6.88 8.38
N ASN A 271 -19.12 -6.98 7.06
CA ASN A 271 -17.83 -7.24 6.43
C ASN A 271 -17.00 -5.96 6.53
N ILE A 272 -15.79 -6.10 7.06
CA ILE A 272 -14.85 -5.01 7.30
C ILE A 272 -13.69 -5.17 6.34
N VAL A 273 -13.19 -4.06 5.82
CA VAL A 273 -11.90 -3.98 5.17
C VAL A 273 -11.05 -2.97 5.90
N VAL A 274 -9.88 -3.42 6.36
CA VAL A 274 -8.86 -2.56 6.94
C VAL A 274 -7.69 -2.48 5.95
N THR A 275 -7.41 -1.26 5.49
CA THR A 275 -6.36 -0.99 4.51
C THR A 275 -5.08 -0.55 5.22
N ASP A 276 -4.03 -1.37 5.10
CA ASP A 276 -2.68 -0.97 5.49
C ASP A 276 -2.01 -0.23 4.34
N THR A 277 -1.43 0.94 4.62
CA THR A 277 -0.74 1.74 3.60
C THR A 277 0.76 1.77 3.80
N ILE A 278 1.47 2.03 2.71
CA ILE A 278 2.89 2.42 2.79
C ILE A 278 3.05 3.66 3.68
N GLY A 279 4.20 3.77 4.35
CA GLY A 279 4.55 4.95 5.12
C GLY A 279 4.72 6.20 4.25
N LEU A 280 4.15 7.33 4.70
CA LEU A 280 4.20 8.61 3.96
C LEU A 280 5.61 9.22 3.81
N CYS A 281 6.59 8.75 4.57
CA CYS A 281 7.95 9.28 4.60
C CYS A 281 8.92 8.12 4.42
N ASP A 282 8.86 7.51 3.24
CA ASP A 282 9.73 6.43 2.83
C ASP A 282 11.06 7.01 2.30
N THR A 283 12.17 6.35 2.61
CA THR A 283 13.50 6.79 2.17
C THR A 283 13.81 6.39 0.73
N GLU A 284 13.06 5.45 0.16
CA GLU A 284 13.34 4.90 -1.17
C GLU A 284 12.64 5.64 -2.32
N TRP A 285 11.57 6.40 -2.03
CA TRP A 285 10.66 7.00 -3.02
C TRP A 285 10.43 8.49 -2.73
N ALA A 286 10.15 9.26 -3.79
CA ALA A 286 9.75 10.65 -3.60
C ALA A 286 8.35 10.73 -2.99
N GLU A 287 8.12 11.73 -2.16
CA GLU A 287 6.90 11.84 -1.36
C GLU A 287 5.64 11.94 -2.22
N ASN A 288 5.74 12.69 -3.32
CA ASN A 288 4.64 12.85 -4.27
C ASN A 288 4.27 11.52 -4.94
N GLU A 289 5.24 10.62 -5.15
CA GLU A 289 4.99 9.28 -5.71
C GLU A 289 4.22 8.41 -4.73
N ILE A 290 4.60 8.43 -3.45
CA ILE A 290 3.91 7.68 -2.39
C ILE A 290 2.47 8.17 -2.25
N ILE A 291 2.28 9.49 -2.21
CA ILE A 291 0.95 10.10 -2.10
C ILE A 291 0.09 9.74 -3.31
N SER A 292 0.62 9.89 -4.53
CA SER A 292 -0.10 9.52 -5.77
C SER A 292 -0.52 8.05 -5.75
N MET A 293 0.41 7.16 -5.42
CA MET A 293 0.15 5.73 -5.32
C MET A 293 -0.95 5.41 -4.28
N ILE A 294 -0.91 6.03 -3.09
CA ILE A 294 -1.97 5.88 -2.08
C ILE A 294 -3.32 6.34 -2.66
N LYS A 295 -3.37 7.53 -3.27
CA LYS A 295 -4.60 8.05 -3.86
C LYS A 295 -5.17 7.13 -4.94
N GLY A 296 -4.34 6.71 -5.90
CA GLY A 296 -4.76 5.88 -7.02
C GLY A 296 -5.21 4.48 -6.57
N ARG A 297 -4.44 3.81 -5.71
CA ARG A 297 -4.76 2.47 -5.21
C ARG A 297 -6.00 2.46 -4.33
N VAL A 298 -6.12 3.43 -3.43
CA VAL A 298 -7.28 3.53 -2.55
C VAL A 298 -8.53 3.88 -3.35
N SER A 299 -8.46 4.83 -4.29
CA SER A 299 -9.65 5.25 -5.03
C SER A 299 -10.12 4.27 -6.11
N SER A 300 -9.20 3.47 -6.68
CA SER A 300 -9.58 2.39 -7.60
C SER A 300 -10.28 1.23 -6.89
N ASN A 301 -9.89 0.95 -5.63
CA ASN A 301 -10.39 -0.19 -4.86
C ASN A 301 -11.54 0.16 -3.89
N ILE A 302 -11.57 1.37 -3.35
CA ILE A 302 -12.53 1.80 -2.34
C ILE A 302 -13.33 2.97 -2.88
N ARG A 303 -14.65 2.79 -2.97
CA ARG A 303 -15.56 3.87 -3.38
C ARG A 303 -15.90 4.81 -2.23
N LYS A 304 -16.09 4.24 -1.04
CA LYS A 304 -16.54 4.97 0.15
C LYS A 304 -15.73 4.57 1.37
N LEU A 305 -15.18 5.56 2.09
CA LEU A 305 -14.50 5.34 3.36
C LEU A 305 -15.46 5.58 4.53
N ASP A 306 -15.52 4.63 5.46
CA ASP A 306 -16.28 4.75 6.70
C ASP A 306 -15.43 5.36 7.83
N ALA A 307 -14.11 5.12 7.83
CA ALA A 307 -13.17 5.74 8.74
C ALA A 307 -11.76 5.88 8.12
N VAL A 308 -11.06 6.94 8.54
CA VAL A 308 -9.65 7.21 8.21
C VAL A 308 -8.92 7.44 9.52
N PHE A 309 -7.86 6.69 9.77
CA PHE A 309 -7.00 6.85 10.93
C PHE A 309 -5.66 7.44 10.51
N ILE A 310 -5.40 8.67 10.93
CA ILE A 310 -4.12 9.35 10.79
C ILE A 310 -3.25 8.96 11.97
N VAL A 311 -2.23 8.14 11.72
CA VAL A 311 -1.39 7.53 12.75
C VAL A 311 -0.03 8.23 12.79
N PHE A 312 0.41 8.62 13.98
CA PHE A 312 1.74 9.19 14.22
C PHE A 312 2.27 8.78 15.59
N LYS A 313 3.57 8.95 15.82
CA LYS A 313 4.18 8.71 17.14
C LYS A 313 3.98 9.93 18.03
N ALA A 314 3.66 9.71 19.30
CA ALA A 314 3.36 10.79 20.24
C ALA A 314 4.51 11.78 20.44
N ASP A 315 5.74 11.30 20.40
CA ASP A 315 6.95 12.08 20.67
C ASP A 315 7.66 12.60 19.40
N ARG A 316 7.15 12.26 18.21
CA ARG A 316 7.89 12.47 16.95
C ARG A 316 6.99 12.86 15.78
N LEU A 317 6.72 14.15 15.67
CA LEU A 317 6.12 14.80 14.49
C LEU A 317 7.14 15.71 13.80
N GLN A 318 7.86 15.17 12.83
CA GLN A 318 8.78 15.98 12.02
C GLN A 318 8.00 16.87 11.05
N PRO A 319 8.54 18.05 10.64
CA PRO A 319 7.87 18.94 9.69
C PRO A 319 7.44 18.25 8.40
N GLN A 320 8.24 17.28 7.96
CA GLN A 320 7.95 16.50 6.77
C GLN A 320 6.73 15.58 6.94
N HIS A 321 6.59 14.95 8.11
CA HIS A 321 5.41 14.13 8.44
C HIS A 321 4.15 14.99 8.39
N VAL A 322 4.21 16.19 8.98
CA VAL A 322 3.09 17.14 9.03
C VAL A 322 2.67 17.54 7.61
N ARG A 323 3.63 17.85 6.73
CA ARG A 323 3.35 18.24 5.33
C ARG A 323 2.62 17.13 4.57
N ASN A 324 3.12 15.90 4.63
CA ASN A 324 2.53 14.79 3.87
C ASN A 324 1.15 14.41 4.42
N ILE A 325 0.96 14.45 5.75
CA ILE A 325 -0.36 14.28 6.37
C ILE A 325 -1.32 15.37 5.90
N LYS A 326 -0.90 16.64 5.83
CA LYS A 326 -1.74 17.73 5.34
C LYS A 326 -2.17 17.54 3.88
N HIS A 327 -1.30 17.04 3.00
CA HIS A 327 -1.68 16.71 1.62
C HIS A 327 -2.77 15.63 1.55
N ILE A 328 -2.68 14.61 2.42
CA ILE A 328 -3.71 13.58 2.53
C ILE A 328 -5.01 14.15 3.09
N LEU A 329 -4.96 14.98 4.13
CA LEU A 329 -6.13 15.63 4.71
C LEU A 329 -6.86 16.54 3.70
N GLN A 330 -6.10 17.25 2.85
CA GLN A 330 -6.66 18.05 1.76
C GLN A 330 -7.38 17.16 0.74
N TRP A 331 -6.73 16.08 0.28
CA TRP A 331 -7.36 15.11 -0.63
C TRP A 331 -8.63 14.50 -0.02
N LEU A 332 -8.61 14.16 1.27
CA LEU A 332 -9.75 13.62 1.98
C LEU A 332 -10.81 14.68 2.35
N ASP A 333 -10.62 15.94 1.98
CA ASP A 333 -11.51 17.07 2.31
C ASP A 333 -11.85 17.04 3.80
N TYR A 334 -10.80 17.08 4.63
CA TYR A 334 -10.89 16.92 6.08
C TYR A 334 -11.93 17.85 6.70
N GLU A 335 -11.99 19.09 6.23
CA GLU A 335 -12.95 20.11 6.68
C GLU A 335 -14.41 19.64 6.60
N LYS A 336 -14.79 18.95 5.52
CA LYS A 336 -16.14 18.37 5.36
C LYS A 336 -16.29 16.99 6.00
N ASN A 337 -15.18 16.27 6.19
CA ASN A 337 -15.18 14.87 6.61
C ASN A 337 -14.60 14.65 8.02
N ARG A 338 -14.54 15.68 8.88
CA ARG A 338 -13.94 15.64 10.23
C ARG A 338 -14.50 14.49 11.10
N LEU A 339 -15.75 14.10 10.89
CA LEU A 339 -16.38 12.99 11.62
C LEU A 339 -15.79 11.61 11.28
N ARG A 340 -15.20 11.47 10.09
CA ARG A 340 -14.68 10.21 9.55
C ARG A 340 -13.18 10.09 9.72
N ILE A 341 -12.49 11.18 9.99
CA ILE A 341 -11.04 11.24 10.13
C ILE A 341 -10.69 11.34 11.61
N CYS A 342 -9.93 10.37 12.12
CA CYS A 342 -9.47 10.31 13.50
C CYS A 342 -7.95 10.30 13.52
N PHE A 343 -7.38 10.85 14.59
CA PHE A 343 -5.95 10.93 14.81
C PHE A 343 -5.58 9.98 15.94
N ILE A 344 -4.59 9.13 15.70
CA ILE A 344 -4.12 8.12 16.65
C ILE A 344 -2.64 8.36 16.88
N SER A 345 -2.34 8.82 18.09
CA SER A 345 -0.98 8.97 18.58
C SER A 345 -0.56 7.67 19.28
N THR A 346 0.50 7.04 18.78
CA THR A 346 1.03 5.76 19.29
C THR A 346 2.27 5.99 20.17
N PHE A 347 2.73 4.93 20.85
CA PHE A 347 3.88 4.98 21.78
C PHE A 347 3.65 5.96 22.95
N ALA A 348 2.40 6.02 23.44
CA ALA A 348 2.00 6.89 24.54
C ALA A 348 1.94 6.17 25.90
N ASP A 349 2.45 4.94 25.98
CA ASP A 349 2.44 4.04 27.15
C ASP A 349 3.24 4.58 28.36
N PHE A 350 4.29 5.36 28.08
CA PHE A 350 5.15 5.98 29.10
C PHE A 350 4.88 7.47 29.32
N LEU A 351 3.91 8.06 28.62
CA LEU A 351 3.58 9.47 28.78
C LEU A 351 2.66 9.68 29.98
N ASP A 352 3.02 10.62 30.85
CA ASP A 352 2.12 11.12 31.88
C ASP A 352 1.01 12.01 31.28
N GLN A 353 0.04 12.38 32.13
CA GLN A 353 -1.12 13.14 31.67
C GLN A 353 -0.75 14.57 31.24
N GLU A 354 0.22 15.20 31.90
CA GLU A 354 0.67 16.55 31.58
C GLU A 354 1.30 16.58 30.18
N LYS A 355 2.19 15.63 29.90
CA LYS A 355 2.83 15.49 28.59
C LYS A 355 1.83 15.13 27.50
N LYS A 356 0.86 14.24 27.77
CA LYS A 356 -0.23 13.94 26.84
C LYS A 356 -1.06 15.18 26.52
N ASN A 357 -1.37 16.02 27.51
CA ASN A 357 -2.11 17.26 27.31
C ASN A 357 -1.33 18.27 26.46
N SER A 358 -0.04 18.47 26.76
CA SER A 358 0.84 19.34 25.97
C SER A 358 0.96 18.90 24.50
N LEU A 359 1.19 17.61 24.25
CA LEU A 359 1.24 17.06 22.90
C LEU A 359 -0.11 17.16 22.17
N ARG A 360 -1.22 17.02 22.92
CA ARG A 360 -2.56 17.17 22.37
C ARG A 360 -2.79 18.59 21.86
N GLU A 361 -2.50 19.61 22.66
CA GLU A 361 -2.62 21.01 22.24
C GLU A 361 -1.79 21.32 20.99
N GLU A 362 -0.57 20.78 20.93
CA GLU A 362 0.32 20.91 19.77
C GLU A 362 -0.30 20.27 18.52
N ALA A 363 -0.72 19.01 18.61
CA ALA A 363 -1.31 18.28 17.48
C ALA A 363 -2.64 18.92 17.02
N GLU A 364 -3.47 19.37 17.95
CA GLU A 364 -4.72 20.08 17.66
C GLU A 364 -4.46 21.36 16.86
N LYS A 365 -3.45 22.15 17.27
CA LYS A 365 -3.04 23.34 16.54
C LYS A 365 -2.45 23.02 15.17
N ILE A 366 -1.57 22.02 15.07
CA ILE A 366 -0.87 21.68 13.83
C ILE A 366 -1.84 21.22 12.74
N PHE A 367 -2.79 20.35 13.10
CA PHE A 367 -3.73 19.71 12.17
C PHE A 367 -5.11 20.36 12.16
N ASN A 368 -5.29 21.49 12.87
CA ASN A 368 -6.58 22.15 13.02
C ASN A 368 -7.68 21.18 13.51
N ILE A 369 -7.33 20.36 14.50
CA ILE A 369 -8.26 19.43 15.11
C ILE A 369 -9.12 20.25 16.06
N THR A 370 -10.39 20.41 15.70
CA THR A 370 -11.33 21.11 16.57
C THR A 370 -11.65 20.21 17.75
N SER A 371 -11.24 20.63 18.96
CA SER A 371 -11.57 19.99 20.24
C SER A 371 -13.08 19.84 20.48
N THR A 372 -13.90 20.51 19.65
CA THR A 372 -15.36 20.55 19.67
C THR A 372 -16.08 19.61 18.72
N VAL A 373 -15.41 18.70 18.00
CA VAL A 373 -16.12 17.51 17.49
C VAL A 373 -16.33 16.54 18.66
N ARG A 374 -17.07 17.00 19.69
CA ARG A 374 -17.67 16.12 20.70
C ARG A 374 -18.63 15.23 19.94
N ARG A 375 -18.15 14.06 19.54
CA ARG A 375 -18.95 13.03 18.92
C ARG A 375 -19.90 12.50 19.99
N ALA A 376 -21.03 13.17 20.16
CA ALA A 376 -22.22 12.48 20.65
C ALA A 376 -22.68 11.58 19.50
N VAL A 377 -21.94 10.49 19.28
CA VAL A 377 -22.61 9.36 18.63
C VAL A 377 -23.75 9.02 19.61
N PRO A 378 -24.97 8.73 19.16
CA PRO A 378 -26.04 8.19 20.01
C PRO A 378 -25.70 6.80 20.59
N TYR A 379 -24.40 6.52 20.73
CA TYR A 379 -23.78 5.43 21.40
C TYR A 379 -23.76 5.70 22.90
N ALA A 380 -24.83 5.34 23.58
CA ALA A 380 -24.87 5.29 25.05
C ALA A 380 -24.41 6.59 25.76
N GLY A 381 -24.53 7.76 25.12
CA GLY A 381 -24.09 9.05 25.67
C GLY A 381 -22.57 9.24 25.80
N LYS A 382 -21.73 8.39 25.18
CA LYS A 382 -20.26 8.49 25.26
C LYS A 382 -19.71 9.45 24.21
N ILE A 383 -18.72 10.24 24.62
CA ILE A 383 -18.00 11.18 23.76
C ILE A 383 -16.81 10.46 23.13
N ILE A 384 -16.72 10.46 21.80
CA ILE A 384 -15.55 9.93 21.08
C ILE A 384 -14.60 11.08 20.75
N ASN A 385 -13.33 10.97 21.18
CA ASN A 385 -12.28 11.94 20.86
C ASN A 385 -11.81 11.75 19.41
N SER A 386 -11.63 12.85 18.68
CA SER A 386 -11.04 12.84 17.33
C SER A 386 -9.53 12.60 17.36
N LEU A 387 -8.87 12.80 18.50
CA LEU A 387 -7.46 12.52 18.77
C LEU A 387 -7.32 11.68 20.04
N ILE A 388 -6.74 10.49 19.91
CA ILE A 388 -6.46 9.57 21.03
C ILE A 388 -4.95 9.29 21.17
N TYR A 389 -4.52 8.96 22.38
CA TYR A 389 -3.14 8.62 22.72
C TYR A 389 -3.10 7.21 23.28
N THR A 390 -2.50 6.29 22.54
CA THR A 390 -2.55 4.86 22.81
C THR A 390 -1.16 4.27 23.02
N GLY A 391 -1.08 3.27 23.89
CA GLY A 391 0.12 2.50 24.17
C GLY A 391 -0.22 1.02 24.28
N PHE A 392 0.44 0.20 23.46
CA PHE A 392 0.21 -1.24 23.38
C PHE A 392 1.55 -2.00 23.44
N PRO A 393 2.23 -2.03 24.61
CA PRO A 393 3.47 -2.78 24.80
C PRO A 393 3.20 -4.30 24.83
N PRO A 394 4.15 -5.17 24.45
CA PRO A 394 3.96 -6.62 24.41
C PRO A 394 3.32 -7.21 25.68
N GLU A 395 2.44 -8.20 25.54
CA GLU A 395 1.69 -8.79 26.67
C GLU A 395 2.62 -9.36 27.75
N ASP A 396 3.75 -9.96 27.36
CA ASP A 396 4.77 -10.51 28.25
C ASP A 396 5.52 -9.44 29.07
N ALA A 397 5.43 -8.17 28.66
CA ALA A 397 5.98 -7.04 29.40
C ALA A 397 4.96 -6.37 30.35
N LEU A 398 3.72 -6.87 30.43
CA LEU A 398 2.67 -6.25 31.22
C LEU A 398 2.74 -6.63 32.72
N ASN A 399 2.57 -5.62 33.57
CA ASN A 399 2.21 -5.77 34.97
C ASN A 399 0.76 -5.26 35.16
N ALA A 400 0.22 -5.34 36.39
CA ALA A 400 -1.17 -4.94 36.64
C ALA A 400 -1.47 -3.48 36.26
N LEU A 401 -0.52 -2.56 36.47
CA LEU A 401 -0.67 -1.15 36.14
C LEU A 401 -0.62 -0.91 34.62
N THR A 402 0.36 -1.51 33.93
CA THR A 402 0.50 -1.34 32.48
C THR A 402 -0.61 -2.05 31.71
N ARG A 403 -1.15 -3.15 32.24
CA ARG A 403 -2.36 -3.78 31.72
C ARG A 403 -3.57 -2.85 31.79
N GLY A 404 -3.78 -2.16 32.92
CA GLY A 404 -4.87 -1.18 33.02
C GLY A 404 -4.77 -0.06 31.97
N ARG A 405 -3.55 0.40 31.66
CA ARG A 405 -3.32 1.38 30.58
C ARG A 405 -3.61 0.84 29.18
N VAL A 406 -3.35 -0.45 28.96
CA VAL A 406 -3.72 -1.13 27.70
C VAL A 406 -5.23 -1.23 27.58
N ASP A 407 -5.93 -1.61 28.65
CA ASP A 407 -7.40 -1.67 28.68
C ASP A 407 -8.02 -0.28 28.39
N GLU A 408 -7.49 0.78 29.01
CA GLU A 408 -7.91 2.17 28.71
C GLU A 408 -7.65 2.56 27.25
N SER A 409 -6.45 2.25 26.73
CA SER A 409 -6.09 2.53 25.32
C SER A 409 -6.98 1.75 24.35
N TRP A 410 -7.30 0.50 24.67
CA TRP A 410 -8.19 -0.35 23.87
C TRP A 410 -9.62 0.16 23.89
N ASP A 411 -10.11 0.61 25.04
CA ASP A 411 -11.45 1.18 25.18
C ASP A 411 -11.63 2.45 24.35
N GLU A 412 -10.61 3.32 24.27
CA GLU A 412 -10.63 4.47 23.36
C GLU A 412 -10.54 4.04 21.88
N PHE A 413 -9.65 3.09 21.57
CA PHE A 413 -9.40 2.67 20.19
C PHE A 413 -10.59 1.89 19.60
N LYS A 414 -11.20 0.97 20.35
CA LYS A 414 -12.36 0.19 19.90
C LYS A 414 -13.55 1.06 19.55
N MET A 415 -13.74 2.17 20.27
CA MET A 415 -14.77 3.16 19.97
C MET A 415 -14.59 3.80 18.58
N LEU A 416 -13.34 3.99 18.13
CA LEU A 416 -13.05 4.46 16.77
C LEU A 416 -13.33 3.40 15.72
N MET A 417 -13.06 2.13 16.02
CA MET A 417 -13.32 1.02 15.10
C MET A 417 -14.80 0.88 14.76
N THR A 418 -15.68 1.22 15.70
CA THR A 418 -17.12 1.06 15.56
C THR A 418 -17.87 2.35 15.21
N LEU A 419 -17.20 3.31 14.58
CA LEU A 419 -17.86 4.53 14.13
C LEU A 419 -19.08 4.22 13.24
N PRO A 420 -20.10 5.10 13.20
CA PRO A 420 -21.36 4.72 12.61
C PRO A 420 -21.26 4.45 11.11
N GLY A 421 -21.67 3.28 10.64
CA GLY A 421 -21.68 2.91 9.22
C GLY A 421 -22.80 3.60 8.43
N LYS A 422 -22.60 3.73 7.11
CA LYS A 422 -23.53 4.22 6.06
C LYS A 422 -23.86 5.73 6.00
N ALA A 423 -24.08 6.42 7.10
CA ALA A 423 -24.34 7.87 7.05
C ALA A 423 -23.03 8.67 6.82
N ASN A 424 -22.98 9.68 5.93
CA ASN A 424 -21.81 10.58 5.79
C ASN A 424 -20.46 9.87 5.52
N ARG A 425 -20.43 8.83 4.68
CA ARG A 425 -19.18 8.23 4.19
C ARG A 425 -18.41 9.22 3.30
N ILE A 426 -17.08 9.12 3.27
CA ILE A 426 -16.27 9.92 2.32
C ILE A 426 -16.40 9.26 0.94
N ASP A 427 -16.99 9.95 -0.05
CA ASP A 427 -17.00 9.48 -1.43
C ASP A 427 -15.64 9.78 -2.08
N LEU A 428 -14.99 8.74 -2.60
CA LEU A 428 -13.71 8.84 -3.29
C LEU A 428 -13.89 8.95 -4.81
N LYS A 429 -15.04 8.56 -5.37
CA LYS A 429 -15.24 8.53 -6.82
C LYS A 429 -15.14 9.92 -7.44
N ASP A 430 -15.69 10.92 -6.76
CA ASP A 430 -15.65 12.32 -7.20
C ASP A 430 -14.24 12.94 -7.07
N LYS A 431 -13.37 12.30 -6.28
CA LYS A 431 -12.02 12.79 -5.98
C LYS A 431 -10.96 12.28 -6.96
N VAL A 432 -11.24 11.20 -7.67
CA VAL A 432 -10.35 10.68 -8.74
C VAL A 432 -10.32 11.62 -9.94
N TRP A 433 -11.48 12.21 -10.29
CA TRP A 433 -11.61 13.05 -11.48
C TRP A 433 -11.38 14.54 -11.22
N ALA A 434 -11.50 14.98 -9.97
CA ALA A 434 -11.24 16.38 -9.58
C ALA A 434 -9.75 16.76 -9.65
N CYS A 435 -8.82 15.81 -9.63
CA CYS A 435 -7.39 16.07 -9.75
C CYS A 435 -6.91 16.43 -11.17
N ASN A 436 -7.77 16.36 -12.18
CA ASN A 436 -7.44 16.72 -13.58
C ASN A 436 -7.71 18.20 -13.93
N ILE A 437 -8.01 19.05 -12.95
CA ILE A 437 -8.17 20.50 -13.16
C ILE A 437 -7.48 21.24 -12.00
N LEU A 438 -6.16 21.35 -12.04
CA LEU A 438 -5.39 22.46 -11.47
C LEU A 438 -4.06 22.62 -12.20
#